data_AF-A0A645INR4-F1
#
_entry.id   AF-A0A645INR4-F1
#
_cell.length_a   1.000
_cell.length_b   1.000
_cell.length_c   1.000
_cell.angle_alpha   90.00
_cell.angle_beta   90.00
_cell.angle_gamma   90.00
#
_symmetry.space_group_name_H-M   'P 1'
#
loop_
_entity.id
_entity.type
_entity.pdbx_description
1 polymer ?
#
loop_
_entity_poly.entity_id
_entity_poly.type
_entity_poly.pdbx_seq_one_letter_code
_entity_poly.pdbx_strand_id
1 'polypeptide(L)'
;MTLYGFTDEDERMLFLELNKVSGIGPRQALKILSAVQVRAFVKALDDNDVDYLSSIPGIGPKTSQKIILALRDTIVFEEPKGKGAASQASQRHEDLIVALVDMGYDKRQVVATIAKLLEEHATLLAGKRQQEVEEFLFRQAIIQLG
;
A
#
# COMPACT_ATOMS: atom_id res chain seq x y z
N MET A 1 16.35 -9.91 24.66
CA MET A 1 15.16 -9.88 23.79
C MET A 1 14.90 -8.45 23.38
N THR A 2 14.70 -8.20 22.10
CA THR A 2 14.40 -6.87 21.54
C THR A 2 13.11 -6.95 20.73
N LEU A 3 12.16 -6.05 21.02
CA LEU A 3 10.92 -5.91 20.28
C LEU A 3 11.04 -4.71 19.32
N TYR A 4 10.53 -4.87 18.10
CA TYR A 4 10.45 -3.82 17.10
C TYR A 4 8.99 -3.55 16.77
N GLY A 5 8.57 -2.29 16.86
CA GLY A 5 7.21 -1.84 16.55
C GLY A 5 7.19 -1.09 15.22
N PHE A 6 6.12 -1.27 14.47
CA PHE A 6 5.86 -0.61 13.18
C PHE A 6 4.44 -0.06 13.21
N THR A 7 4.20 1.04 12.50
CA THR A 7 2.87 1.65 12.44
C THR A 7 2.03 0.96 11.38
N ASP A 8 2.64 0.60 10.25
CA ASP A 8 1.99 -0.07 9.13
C ASP A 8 2.45 -1.52 8.95
N GLU A 9 1.56 -2.38 8.44
CA GLU A 9 1.90 -3.76 8.09
C GLU A 9 2.93 -3.82 6.95
N ASP A 10 2.84 -2.88 6.00
CA ASP A 10 3.78 -2.74 4.89
C ASP A 10 5.22 -2.49 5.40
N GLU A 11 5.40 -1.66 6.45
CA GLU A 11 6.69 -1.44 7.12
C GLU A 11 7.23 -2.71 7.79
N ARG A 12 6.35 -3.44 8.48
CA ARG A 12 6.71 -4.69 9.15
C ARG A 12 7.17 -5.75 8.16
N MET A 13 6.48 -5.90 7.03
CA MET A 13 6.89 -6.84 5.99
C MET A 13 8.23 -6.46 5.39
N LEU A 14 8.42 -5.18 5.06
CA LEU A 14 9.68 -4.69 4.49
C LEU A 14 10.86 -4.88 5.46
N PHE A 15 10.64 -4.67 6.77
CA PHE A 15 11.64 -4.95 7.80
C PHE A 15 12.06 -6.42 7.84
N LEU A 16 11.09 -7.34 7.82
CA LEU A 16 11.36 -8.78 7.86
C LEU A 16 12.15 -9.21 6.62
N GLU A 17 11.81 -8.68 5.45
CA GLU A 17 12.50 -9.01 4.21
C GLU A 17 13.91 -8.42 4.17
N LEU A 18 14.09 -7.17 4.60
CA LEU A 18 15.41 -6.56 4.76
C LEU A 18 16.31 -7.38 5.70
N ASN A 19 15.77 -7.91 6.78
CA ASN A 19 16.54 -8.69 7.76
C ASN A 19 16.98 -10.07 7.21
N LYS A 20 16.37 -10.56 6.13
CA LYS A 20 16.84 -11.77 5.43
C LYS A 20 18.05 -11.50 4.53
N VAL A 21 18.30 -10.24 4.14
CA VAL A 21 19.40 -9.88 3.25
C VAL A 21 20.73 -9.96 4.00
N SER A 22 21.67 -10.71 3.44
CA SER A 22 23.02 -10.87 4.01
C SER A 22 23.75 -9.54 4.13
N GLY A 23 24.03 -9.12 5.36
CA GLY A 23 24.71 -7.86 5.69
C GLY A 23 23.81 -6.76 6.23
N ILE A 24 22.49 -7.00 6.34
CA ILE A 24 21.55 -6.08 6.98
C ILE A 24 21.10 -6.68 8.30
N GLY A 25 21.51 -6.07 9.39
CA GLY A 25 20.99 -6.41 10.72
C GLY A 25 19.73 -5.62 11.07
N PRO A 26 19.03 -5.99 12.16
CA PRO A 26 17.77 -5.35 12.55
C PRO A 26 17.94 -3.86 12.91
N ARG A 27 19.10 -3.45 13.43
CA ARG A 27 19.42 -2.02 13.64
C ARG A 27 19.53 -1.24 12.33
N GLN A 28 20.11 -1.88 11.30
CA GLN A 28 20.32 -1.26 10.00
C GLN A 28 18.98 -1.16 9.26
N ALA A 29 18.17 -2.22 9.26
CA ALA A 29 16.83 -2.24 8.69
C ALA A 29 15.91 -1.15 9.30
N LEU A 30 15.92 -0.98 10.63
CA LEU A 30 15.18 0.10 11.27
C LEU A 30 15.63 1.50 10.82
N LYS A 31 16.94 1.70 10.71
CA LYS A 31 17.50 3.00 10.30
C LYS A 31 17.12 3.35 8.86
N ILE A 32 17.04 2.34 7.99
CA ILE A 32 16.57 2.47 6.60
C ILE A 32 15.10 2.89 6.59
N LEU A 33 14.24 2.15 7.30
CA LEU A 33 12.80 2.46 7.41
C LEU A 33 12.52 3.82 8.05
N SER A 34 13.41 4.30 8.92
CA SER A 34 13.28 5.64 9.53
C SER A 34 13.74 6.77 8.61
N ALA A 35 14.58 6.48 7.62
CA ALA A 35 15.16 7.48 6.72
C ALA A 35 14.39 7.61 5.39
N VAL A 36 13.63 6.57 5.01
CA VAL A 36 12.97 6.46 3.70
C VAL A 36 11.54 5.96 3.87
N GLN A 37 10.62 6.52 3.08
CA GLN A 37 9.25 5.99 3.01
C GLN A 37 9.25 4.64 2.31
N VAL A 38 8.51 3.67 2.86
CA VAL A 38 8.35 2.31 2.29
C VAL A 38 8.05 2.36 0.80
N ARG A 39 7.12 3.21 0.37
CA ARG A 39 6.75 3.34 -1.06
C ARG A 39 7.90 3.82 -1.94
N ALA A 40 8.67 4.81 -1.49
CA ALA A 40 9.82 5.31 -2.24
C ALA A 40 10.93 4.26 -2.32
N PHE A 41 11.14 3.48 -1.25
CA PHE A 41 12.09 2.39 -1.21
C PHE A 41 11.72 1.28 -2.21
N VAL A 42 10.44 0.87 -2.22
CA VAL A 42 9.93 -0.16 -3.16
C VAL A 42 10.07 0.32 -4.60
N LYS A 43 9.70 1.57 -4.87
CA LYS A 43 9.86 2.14 -6.21
C LYS A 43 11.32 2.17 -6.67
N ALA A 44 12.25 2.57 -5.79
CA ALA A 44 13.68 2.55 -6.09
C ALA A 44 14.20 1.12 -6.32
N LEU A 45 13.60 0.12 -5.67
CA LEU A 45 13.90 -1.28 -5.88
C LEU A 45 13.49 -1.74 -7.29
N ASP A 46 12.28 -1.36 -7.72
CA ASP A 46 11.73 -1.67 -9.05
C ASP A 46 12.51 -0.96 -10.17
N ASP A 47 12.83 0.32 -9.96
CA ASP A 47 13.61 1.15 -10.89
C ASP A 47 15.11 0.78 -10.90
N ASN A 48 15.55 -0.17 -10.07
CA ASN A 48 16.96 -0.56 -9.88
C ASN A 48 17.87 0.65 -9.55
N ASP A 49 17.36 1.61 -8.78
CA ASP A 49 18.06 2.85 -8.44
C ASP A 49 19.08 2.60 -7.32
N VAL A 50 20.28 2.17 -7.74
CA VAL A 50 21.42 1.88 -6.86
C VAL A 50 21.90 3.15 -6.14
N ASP A 51 21.83 4.31 -6.79
CA ASP A 51 22.31 5.58 -6.26
C ASP A 51 21.42 6.07 -5.13
N TYR A 52 20.10 5.96 -5.29
CA TYR A 52 19.14 6.26 -4.23
C TYR A 52 19.34 5.34 -3.02
N LEU A 53 19.45 4.03 -3.24
CA LEU A 53 19.62 3.07 -2.14
C LEU A 53 20.98 3.21 -1.44
N SER A 54 22.05 3.53 -2.16
CA SER A 54 23.38 3.74 -1.59
C SER A 54 23.54 5.08 -0.85
N SER A 55 22.65 6.05 -1.11
CA SER A 55 22.58 7.30 -0.37
C SER A 55 22.03 7.12 1.05
N ILE A 56 21.42 5.96 1.35
CA ILE A 56 20.83 5.68 2.65
C ILE A 56 21.95 5.36 3.67
N PRO A 57 21.96 6.01 4.85
CA PRO A 57 23.04 5.87 5.82
C PRO A 57 23.18 4.43 6.34
N GLY A 58 24.24 3.76 5.88
CA GLY A 58 24.61 2.39 6.22
C GLY A 58 24.16 1.32 5.20
N ILE A 59 23.71 1.74 4.01
CA ILE A 59 23.69 0.91 2.82
C ILE A 59 24.86 1.37 1.93
N GLY A 60 25.80 0.47 1.65
CA GLY A 60 26.86 0.74 0.67
C GLY A 60 26.46 0.31 -0.75
N PRO A 61 27.22 0.67 -1.78
CA PRO A 61 26.94 0.33 -3.19
C PRO A 61 26.88 -1.18 -3.46
N LYS A 62 27.65 -1.97 -2.71
CA LYS A 62 27.60 -3.45 -2.79
C LYS A 62 26.37 -4.03 -2.08
N THR A 63 25.91 -3.38 -1.03
CA THR A 63 24.74 -3.83 -0.27
C THR A 63 23.46 -3.44 -0.99
N SER A 64 23.39 -2.25 -1.60
CA SER A 64 22.24 -1.83 -2.42
C SER A 64 22.00 -2.78 -3.59
N GLN A 65 23.04 -3.18 -4.31
CA GLN A 65 22.92 -4.19 -5.39
C GLN A 65 22.40 -5.54 -4.88
N LYS A 66 22.86 -6.00 -3.71
CA LYS A 66 22.36 -7.24 -3.09
C LYS A 66 20.91 -7.12 -2.65
N ILE A 67 20.52 -5.98 -2.10
CA ILE A 67 19.14 -5.66 -1.71
C ILE A 67 18.25 -5.74 -2.94
N ILE A 68 18.61 -5.04 -4.03
CA ILE A 68 17.87 -5.09 -5.29
C ILE A 68 17.72 -6.53 -5.76
N LEU A 69 18.81 -7.30 -5.85
CA LEU A 69 18.75 -8.68 -6.33
C LEU A 69 17.90 -9.60 -5.43
N ALA A 70 18.04 -9.50 -4.11
CA ALA A 70 17.37 -10.39 -3.17
C ALA A 70 15.90 -10.04 -2.98
N LEU A 71 15.55 -8.76 -3.05
CA LEU A 71 14.22 -8.28 -2.76
C LEU A 71 13.37 -8.11 -4.00
N ARG A 72 13.95 -7.88 -5.19
CA ARG A 72 13.19 -7.76 -6.46
C ARG A 72 12.32 -9.00 -6.76
N ASP A 73 12.84 -10.20 -6.50
CA ASP A 73 12.11 -11.44 -6.79
C ASP A 73 11.16 -11.84 -5.65
N THR A 74 11.38 -11.33 -4.43
CA THR A 74 10.68 -11.78 -3.21
C THR A 74 9.61 -10.78 -2.77
N ILE A 75 9.82 -9.50 -3.08
CA ILE A 75 8.92 -8.42 -2.75
C ILE A 75 8.04 -8.13 -3.96
N VAL A 76 6.92 -8.83 -4.04
CA VAL A 76 5.75 -8.32 -4.78
C VAL A 76 4.96 -7.51 -3.77
N PHE A 77 5.37 -6.26 -3.49
CA PHE A 77 4.35 -5.31 -3.08
C PHE A 77 3.51 -5.13 -4.33
N GLU A 78 2.29 -5.69 -4.33
CA GLU A 78 1.29 -5.24 -5.30
C GLU A 78 1.35 -3.73 -5.26
N GLU A 79 1.78 -3.12 -6.37
CA GLU A 79 1.76 -1.68 -6.52
C GLU A 79 0.38 -1.24 -6.05
N PRO A 80 0.28 -0.46 -4.97
CA PRO A 80 -0.96 0.21 -4.75
C PRO A 80 -0.98 1.31 -5.80
N LYS A 81 -1.52 1.00 -6.98
CA LYS A 81 -2.24 2.01 -7.76
C LYS A 81 -3.16 2.71 -6.75
N GLY A 82 -2.75 3.89 -6.28
CA GLY A 82 -3.54 4.76 -5.42
C GLY A 82 -3.94 4.28 -4.01
N LYS A 83 -3.03 3.82 -3.13
CA LYS A 83 -3.27 3.82 -1.65
C LYS A 83 -3.30 5.24 -1.03
N GLY A 84 -3.78 6.23 -1.78
CA GLY A 84 -4.15 7.56 -1.27
C GLY A 84 -5.66 7.76 -1.28
N ALA A 85 -6.36 7.13 -2.21
CA ALA A 85 -7.82 7.17 -2.31
C ALA A 85 -8.47 5.92 -1.72
N ALA A 86 -7.90 4.72 -1.88
CA ALA A 86 -8.53 3.48 -1.44
C ALA A 86 -8.59 3.34 0.09
N SER A 87 -7.54 3.72 0.83
CA SER A 87 -7.50 3.68 2.29
C SER A 87 -8.38 4.76 2.93
N GLN A 88 -8.41 5.96 2.32
CA GLN A 88 -9.31 7.04 2.74
C GLN A 88 -10.77 6.74 2.38
N ALA A 89 -11.03 6.12 1.22
CA ALA A 89 -12.36 5.68 0.82
C ALA A 89 -12.86 4.50 1.66
N SER A 90 -11.97 3.59 2.07
CA SER A 90 -12.33 2.48 2.98
C SER A 90 -12.77 3.00 4.34
N GLN A 91 -12.11 4.04 4.88
CA GLN A 91 -12.55 4.70 6.13
C GLN A 91 -13.78 5.59 5.93
N ARG A 92 -13.90 6.26 4.79
CA ARG A 92 -14.93 7.27 4.52
C ARG A 92 -16.23 6.69 3.96
N HIS A 93 -16.20 5.44 3.50
CA HIS A 93 -17.37 4.69 3.00
C HIS A 93 -17.49 3.33 3.70
N GLU A 94 -16.96 3.20 4.93
CA GLU A 94 -17.06 1.97 5.73
C GLU A 94 -18.52 1.57 5.94
N ASP A 95 -19.38 2.55 6.25
CA ASP A 95 -20.83 2.37 6.40
C ASP A 95 -21.48 1.78 5.14
N LEU A 96 -21.00 2.18 3.96
CA LEU A 96 -21.48 1.71 2.66
C LEU A 96 -21.05 0.26 2.41
N ILE A 97 -19.80 -0.07 2.76
CA ILE A 97 -19.27 -1.43 2.67
C ILE A 97 -20.05 -2.36 3.62
N VAL A 98 -20.31 -1.92 4.86
CA VAL A 98 -21.08 -2.70 5.84
C VAL A 98 -22.50 -2.95 5.34
N ALA A 99 -23.18 -1.93 4.82
CA ALA A 99 -24.53 -2.07 4.28
C ALA A 99 -24.61 -3.09 3.13
N LEU A 100 -23.63 -3.08 2.21
CA LEU A 100 -23.58 -4.04 1.10
C LEU A 100 -23.22 -5.46 1.58
N VAL A 101 -22.37 -5.59 2.58
CA VAL A 101 -22.05 -6.90 3.18
C VAL A 101 -23.27 -7.46 3.91
N ASP A 102 -24.02 -6.63 4.64
CA ASP A 102 -25.27 -7.01 5.31
C ASP A 102 -26.37 -7.43 4.31
N MET A 103 -26.35 -6.88 3.09
CA MET A 103 -27.20 -7.35 1.99
C MET A 103 -26.78 -8.72 1.43
N GLY A 104 -25.62 -9.25 1.84
CA GLY A 104 -25.13 -10.59 1.50
C GLY A 104 -24.01 -10.63 0.45
N TYR A 105 -23.43 -9.49 0.07
CA TYR A 105 -22.32 -9.45 -0.90
C TYR A 105 -20.96 -9.69 -0.23
N ASP A 106 -20.01 -10.30 -0.96
CA ASP A 106 -18.67 -10.58 -0.43
C ASP A 106 -17.87 -9.28 -0.22
N LYS A 107 -17.33 -9.09 0.99
CA LYS A 107 -16.57 -7.88 1.36
C LYS A 107 -15.42 -7.58 0.38
N ARG A 108 -14.71 -8.59 -0.12
CA ARG A 108 -13.60 -8.38 -1.08
C ARG A 108 -14.12 -7.86 -2.41
N GLN A 109 -15.25 -8.39 -2.88
CA GLN A 109 -15.88 -7.94 -4.12
C GLN A 109 -16.40 -6.50 -3.97
N VAL A 110 -17.09 -6.19 -2.87
CA VAL A 110 -17.61 -4.84 -2.59
C VAL A 110 -16.50 -3.79 -2.61
N VAL A 111 -15.39 -4.04 -1.90
CA VAL A 111 -14.25 -3.11 -1.86
C VAL A 111 -13.63 -2.90 -3.23
N ALA A 112 -13.45 -3.97 -4.01
CA ALA A 112 -12.90 -3.90 -5.36
C ALA A 112 -13.81 -3.11 -6.32
N THR A 113 -15.13 -3.32 -6.24
CA THR A 113 -16.13 -2.63 -7.05
C THR A 113 -16.17 -1.14 -6.72
N ILE A 114 -16.21 -0.77 -5.44
CA ILE A 114 -16.19 0.64 -5.00
C ILE A 114 -14.89 1.33 -5.44
N ALA A 115 -13.75 0.66 -5.33
CA ALA A 115 -12.46 1.21 -5.78
C ALA A 115 -12.47 1.51 -7.29
N LYS A 116 -13.00 0.60 -8.12
CA LYS A 116 -13.15 0.82 -9.56
C LYS A 116 -14.09 2.00 -9.88
N LEU A 117 -15.25 2.06 -9.21
CA LEU A 117 -16.20 3.14 -9.41
C LEU A 117 -15.65 4.51 -9.00
N LEU A 118 -14.81 4.55 -7.97
CA LEU A 118 -14.11 5.77 -7.56
C LEU A 118 -13.10 6.22 -8.61
N GLU A 119 -12.38 5.31 -9.26
CA GLU A 119 -11.46 5.63 -10.37
C GLU A 119 -12.22 6.11 -11.62
N GLU A 120 -13.31 5.42 -11.99
CA GLU A 120 -14.12 5.73 -13.18
C GLU A 120 -14.86 7.06 -13.05
N HIS A 121 -15.34 7.39 -11.84
CA HIS A 121 -16.13 8.58 -11.58
C HIS A 121 -15.40 9.65 -10.76
N ALA A 122 -14.07 9.57 -10.63
CA ALA A 122 -13.25 10.51 -9.86
C ALA A 122 -13.53 11.99 -10.21
N THR A 123 -13.76 12.29 -11.49
CA THR A 123 -14.03 13.64 -12.01
C THR A 123 -15.44 14.15 -11.72
N LEU A 124 -16.43 13.25 -11.65
CA LEU A 124 -17.83 13.56 -11.33
C LEU A 124 -18.05 13.78 -9.83
N LEU A 125 -17.23 13.11 -9.00
CA LEU A 125 -17.35 13.13 -7.55
C LEU A 125 -16.59 14.29 -6.88
N ALA A 126 -15.68 14.95 -7.61
CA ALA A 126 -14.77 15.99 -7.09
C ALA A 126 -15.45 17.28 -6.58
N GLY A 127 -16.76 17.46 -6.76
CA GLY A 127 -17.51 18.64 -6.31
C GLY A 127 -18.85 18.35 -5.63
N LYS A 128 -19.15 17.08 -5.33
CA LYS A 128 -20.44 16.68 -4.75
C LYS A 128 -20.39 16.56 -3.24
N ARG A 129 -21.55 16.73 -2.60
CA ARG A 129 -21.72 16.49 -1.16
C ARG A 129 -21.48 15.02 -0.85
N GLN A 130 -20.88 14.76 0.31
CA GLN A 130 -20.55 13.42 0.83
C GLN A 130 -21.70 12.42 0.66
N GLN A 131 -22.92 12.82 1.02
CA GLN A 131 -24.13 12.00 0.94
C GLN A 131 -24.53 11.65 -0.50
N GLU A 132 -24.34 12.56 -1.46
CA GLU A 132 -24.67 12.32 -2.87
C GLU A 132 -23.66 11.35 -3.51
N VAL A 133 -22.40 11.40 -3.06
CA VAL A 133 -21.34 10.48 -3.49
C VAL A 133 -21.62 9.08 -2.99
N GLU A 134 -21.96 8.93 -1.71
CA GLU A 134 -22.34 7.65 -1.10
C GLU A 134 -23.58 7.04 -1.76
N GLU A 135 -24.63 7.83 -1.98
CA GLU A 135 -25.85 7.35 -2.63
C GLU A 135 -25.60 6.86 -4.07
N PHE A 136 -24.78 7.60 -4.83
CA PHE A 136 -24.39 7.21 -6.18
C PHE A 136 -23.60 5.90 -6.19
N LEU A 137 -22.58 5.80 -5.33
CA LEU A 137 -21.75 4.60 -5.20
C LEU A 137 -22.58 3.39 -4.77
N PHE A 138 -23.53 3.55 -3.86
CA PHE A 138 -24.39 2.48 -3.38
C PHE A 138 -25.30 1.94 -4.50
N ARG A 139 -25.98 2.83 -5.23
CA ARG A 139 -26.84 2.44 -6.37
C ARG A 139 -26.03 1.72 -7.45
N GLN A 140 -24.86 2.27 -7.76
CA GLN A 140 -24.01 1.72 -8.81
C GLN A 140 -23.38 0.39 -8.41
N ALA A 141 -23.00 0.23 -7.13
CA ALA A 141 -22.50 -1.04 -6.60
C ALA A 141 -23.54 -2.15 -6.68
N ILE A 142 -24.81 -1.88 -6.35
CA ILE A 142 -25.91 -2.86 -6.49
C ILE A 142 -26.08 -3.30 -7.94
N ILE A 143 -26.03 -2.36 -8.90
CA ILE A 143 -26.17 -2.69 -10.33
C ILE A 143 -25.01 -3.55 -10.84
N GLN A 144 -23.81 -3.38 -10.28
CA GLN A 144 -22.62 -4.10 -10.73
C GLN A 144 -22.42 -5.44 -10.02
N LEU A 145 -23.01 -5.62 -8.84
CA LEU A 145 -22.93 -6.84 -8.01
C LEU A 145 -24.15 -7.77 -8.13
N GLY A 146 -25.30 -7.27 -8.61
CA GLY A 146 -26.53 -8.04 -8.87
C GLY A 146 -26.69 -8.42 -10.34
#